data_AF-A0A699Z4L8-F1
#
_entry.id   AF-A0A699Z4L8-F1
#
_cell.length_a   1.000
_cell.length_b   1.000
_cell.length_c   1.000
_cell.angle_alpha   90.00
_cell.angle_beta   90.00
_cell.angle_gamma   90.00
#
_symmetry.space_group_name_H-M   'P 1'
#
loop_
_entity.id
_entity.type
_entity.pdbx_description
1 polymer ?
#
loop_
_entity_poly.entity_id
_entity_poly.type
_entity_poly.pdbx_seq_one_letter_code
_entity_poly.pdbx_strand_id
1 'polypeptide(L)'
;VFADNAHKNFSRGNVGDHLALMACYDGWAESNFSTQWCYENYVQVRSMKRARDIRDQLVATVCAMVSIGASVFYRPKDKKVFADNAHKNFSRGNVGDHLALMACYDGWAESNFSTQWCYENYVQVRSMKRARDIRDQLVGLMERVEIEMTSNAQDHDGVKKAVAAGYFYNCARLQRDGSYRTVKHPQTVHLHPSSSLAEVLPRWVVYHELVLTTKEYMRTISEIKPEWLVEIAPHFYSKQDVLEDGRKLPKGKGKAAMDG
;
A
#
# COMPACT_ATOMS: atom_id res chain seq x y z
N VAL A 1 22.73 -11.94 -28.55
CA VAL A 1 23.53 -11.05 -27.67
C VAL A 1 22.74 -10.55 -26.46
N PHE A 2 21.55 -9.95 -26.62
CA PHE A 2 20.68 -9.59 -25.48
C PHE A 2 20.24 -10.81 -24.62
N ALA A 3 19.81 -11.91 -25.27
CA ALA A 3 19.37 -13.14 -24.58
C ALA A 3 20.51 -13.91 -23.86
N ASP A 4 21.72 -13.94 -24.43
CA ASP A 4 22.90 -14.56 -23.81
C ASP A 4 23.38 -13.82 -22.56
N ASN A 5 23.24 -12.49 -22.53
CA ASN A 5 23.56 -11.68 -21.36
C ASN A 5 22.53 -11.86 -20.24
N ALA A 6 21.24 -12.00 -20.59
CA ALA A 6 20.19 -12.24 -19.61
C ALA A 6 20.45 -13.55 -18.82
N HIS A 7 20.71 -14.66 -19.52
CA HIS A 7 20.96 -15.96 -18.87
C HIS A 7 22.21 -15.96 -17.97
N LYS A 8 23.26 -15.21 -18.33
CA LYS A 8 24.49 -15.08 -17.52
C LYS A 8 24.31 -14.17 -16.30
N ASN A 9 23.48 -13.13 -16.40
CA ASN A 9 23.24 -12.18 -15.30
C ASN A 9 22.33 -12.76 -14.21
N PHE A 10 21.32 -13.57 -14.58
CA PHE A 10 20.40 -14.20 -13.62
C PHE A 10 21.07 -15.20 -12.65
N SER A 11 22.20 -15.80 -13.02
CA SER A 11 22.93 -16.73 -12.14
C SER A 11 23.73 -16.04 -11.03
N ARG A 12 23.85 -14.70 -11.07
CA ARG A 12 24.75 -13.93 -10.18
C ARG A 12 24.06 -12.95 -9.23
N GLY A 13 22.73 -12.85 -9.26
CA GLY A 13 21.96 -12.15 -8.21
C GLY A 13 22.24 -10.66 -8.04
N ASN A 14 22.47 -9.92 -9.13
CA ASN A 14 22.65 -8.47 -9.07
C ASN A 14 21.31 -7.74 -9.18
N VAL A 15 21.11 -6.74 -8.31
CA VAL A 15 19.88 -5.97 -8.06
C VAL A 15 19.47 -5.02 -9.22
N GLY A 16 20.04 -5.19 -10.41
CA GLY A 16 19.73 -4.40 -11.62
C GLY A 16 18.69 -5.01 -12.58
N ASP A 17 18.20 -6.22 -12.29
CA ASP A 17 17.48 -7.08 -13.25
C ASP A 17 15.97 -6.77 -13.42
N HIS A 18 15.37 -5.88 -12.65
CA HIS A 18 13.93 -5.61 -12.74
C HIS A 18 13.51 -4.97 -14.07
N LEU A 19 14.32 -4.05 -14.61
CA LEU A 19 14.05 -3.42 -15.92
C LEU A 19 14.20 -4.42 -17.08
N ALA A 20 15.18 -5.32 -16.99
CA ALA A 20 15.36 -6.38 -17.98
C ALA A 20 14.23 -7.43 -17.91
N LEU A 21 13.77 -7.76 -16.69
CA LEU A 21 12.63 -8.65 -16.49
C LEU A 21 11.33 -8.04 -17.03
N MET A 22 11.12 -6.73 -16.87
CA MET A 22 9.95 -6.03 -17.42
C MET A 22 10.01 -5.91 -18.94
N ALA A 23 11.17 -5.62 -19.54
CA ALA A 23 11.32 -5.60 -21.00
C ALA A 23 11.08 -6.99 -21.63
N CYS A 24 11.54 -8.07 -20.98
CA CYS A 24 11.21 -9.43 -21.40
C CYS A 24 9.72 -9.75 -21.23
N TYR A 25 9.09 -9.22 -20.19
CA TYR A 25 7.65 -9.38 -19.99
C TYR A 25 6.85 -8.67 -21.08
N ASP A 26 7.20 -7.44 -21.45
CA ASP A 26 6.50 -6.65 -22.48
C ASP A 26 6.56 -7.37 -23.84
N GLY A 27 7.73 -7.90 -24.22
CA GLY A 27 7.85 -8.73 -25.42
C GLY A 27 7.03 -10.03 -25.36
N TRP A 28 6.90 -10.64 -24.16
CA TRP A 28 6.03 -11.80 -23.98
C TRP A 28 4.55 -11.45 -24.09
N ALA A 29 4.15 -10.27 -23.58
CA ALA A 29 2.78 -9.76 -23.68
C ALA A 29 2.41 -9.42 -25.13
N GLU A 30 3.31 -8.78 -25.89
CA GLU A 30 3.15 -8.55 -27.34
C GLU A 30 2.99 -9.85 -28.13
N SER A 31 3.60 -10.95 -27.63
CA SER A 31 3.43 -12.29 -28.20
C SER A 31 2.14 -13.01 -27.79
N ASN A 32 1.25 -12.30 -27.08
CA ASN A 32 0.03 -12.84 -26.51
C ASN A 32 0.28 -14.01 -25.53
N PHE A 33 1.30 -13.86 -24.68
CA PHE A 33 1.73 -14.82 -23.65
C PHE A 33 2.12 -16.21 -24.19
N SER A 34 2.65 -16.24 -25.40
CA SER A 34 3.03 -17.48 -26.07
C SER A 34 4.12 -18.24 -25.31
N THR A 35 3.87 -19.52 -25.01
CA THR A 35 4.90 -20.43 -24.48
C THR A 35 6.06 -20.57 -25.47
N GLN A 36 5.76 -20.52 -26.77
CA GLN A 36 6.74 -20.59 -27.84
C GLN A 36 7.69 -19.39 -27.80
N TRP A 37 7.18 -18.19 -27.53
CA TRP A 37 8.00 -16.99 -27.36
C TRP A 37 8.99 -17.12 -26.20
N CYS A 38 8.57 -17.71 -25.07
CA CYS A 38 9.47 -17.98 -23.93
C CYS A 38 10.62 -18.92 -24.31
N TYR A 39 10.34 -19.97 -25.10
CA TYR A 39 11.36 -20.89 -25.59
C TYR A 39 12.33 -20.19 -26.55
N GLU A 40 11.82 -19.39 -27.48
CA GLU A 40 12.61 -18.65 -28.47
C GLU A 40 13.51 -17.60 -27.85
N ASN A 41 13.08 -17.01 -26.73
CA ASN A 41 13.83 -15.97 -26.00
C ASN A 41 14.63 -16.52 -24.81
N TYR A 42 14.68 -17.85 -24.65
CA TYR A 42 15.41 -18.53 -23.57
C TYR A 42 15.03 -18.06 -22.16
N VAL A 43 13.77 -17.66 -21.97
CA VAL A 43 13.25 -17.22 -20.68
C VAL A 43 12.36 -18.31 -20.10
N GLN A 44 12.55 -18.65 -18.82
CA GLN A 44 11.68 -19.63 -18.19
C GLN A 44 10.25 -19.09 -18.08
N VAL A 45 9.27 -19.86 -18.55
CA VAL A 45 7.83 -19.57 -18.39
C VAL A 45 7.49 -19.31 -16.93
N ARG A 46 8.14 -20.03 -15.99
CA ARG A 46 7.99 -19.80 -14.54
C ARG A 46 8.49 -18.42 -14.10
N SER A 47 9.57 -17.91 -14.69
CA SER A 47 10.08 -16.57 -14.43
C SER A 47 9.22 -15.48 -15.06
N MET A 48 8.62 -15.73 -16.23
CA MET A 48 7.66 -14.81 -16.86
C MET A 48 6.31 -14.78 -16.15
N LYS A 49 5.86 -15.93 -15.63
CA LYS A 49 4.74 -15.99 -14.67
C LYS A 49 5.08 -15.24 -13.39
N ARG A 50 6.31 -15.36 -12.86
CA ARG A 50 6.75 -14.56 -11.71
C ARG A 50 6.82 -13.05 -12.03
N ALA A 51 7.18 -12.66 -13.25
CA ALA A 51 7.14 -11.26 -13.70
C ALA A 51 5.71 -10.73 -13.86
N ARG A 52 4.80 -11.57 -14.39
CA ARG A 52 3.34 -11.35 -14.38
C ARG A 52 2.82 -11.16 -12.95
N ASP A 53 3.25 -12.04 -12.04
CA ASP A 53 2.85 -12.02 -10.64
C ASP A 53 3.29 -10.70 -10.00
N ILE A 54 4.52 -10.23 -10.22
CA ILE A 54 5.07 -8.98 -9.66
C ILE A 54 4.29 -7.72 -10.09
N ARG A 55 3.48 -7.81 -11.14
CA ARG A 55 2.91 -6.66 -11.87
C ARG A 55 1.59 -6.08 -11.33
N ASP A 56 1.00 -6.56 -10.21
CA ASP A 56 -0.14 -5.87 -9.53
C ASP A 56 -0.46 -6.35 -8.12
N GLN A 57 0.58 -6.57 -7.34
CA GLN A 57 0.42 -7.12 -6.01
C GLN A 57 0.11 -6.05 -4.97
N LEU A 58 0.31 -4.77 -5.26
CA LEU A 58 0.29 -3.73 -4.22
C LEU A 58 -1.08 -3.54 -3.59
N VAL A 59 -2.14 -3.36 -4.40
CA VAL A 59 -3.51 -3.22 -3.88
C VAL A 59 -4.01 -4.53 -3.29
N ALA A 60 -3.71 -5.68 -3.92
CA ALA A 60 -4.05 -7.00 -3.37
C ALA A 60 -3.36 -7.27 -2.02
N THR A 61 -2.09 -6.87 -1.88
CA THR A 61 -1.32 -6.93 -0.64
C THR A 61 -1.94 -6.02 0.41
N VAL A 62 -2.27 -4.76 0.07
CA VAL A 62 -2.95 -3.85 1.00
C VAL A 62 -4.29 -4.44 1.44
N CYS A 63 -5.14 -4.90 0.53
CA CYS A 63 -6.42 -5.55 0.85
C CYS A 63 -6.23 -6.76 1.77
N ALA A 64 -5.25 -7.61 1.47
CA ALA A 64 -4.97 -8.80 2.27
C ALA A 64 -4.48 -8.44 3.67
N MET A 65 -3.55 -7.50 3.80
CA MET A 65 -3.01 -7.04 5.08
C MET A 65 -4.07 -6.33 5.94
N VAL A 66 -4.89 -5.48 5.31
CA VAL A 66 -6.01 -4.80 5.97
C VAL A 66 -7.07 -5.80 6.47
N SER A 67 -7.33 -6.87 5.72
CA SER A 67 -8.27 -7.93 6.11
C SER A 67 -7.87 -8.69 7.39
N ILE A 68 -6.59 -8.61 7.80
CA ILE A 68 -6.10 -9.19 9.06
C ILE A 68 -6.28 -8.23 10.25
N GLY A 69 -6.54 -6.95 9.97
CA GLY A 69 -6.77 -5.90 10.96
C GLY A 69 -5.52 -5.55 11.78
N ALA A 70 -5.75 -4.92 12.94
CA ALA A 70 -4.69 -4.44 13.84
C ALA A 70 -3.83 -5.54 14.50
N SER A 71 -4.04 -6.81 14.15
CA SER A 71 -3.31 -7.95 14.70
C SER A 71 -1.93 -8.16 14.06
N VAL A 72 -1.56 -7.41 13.02
CA VAL A 72 -0.25 -7.57 12.35
C VAL A 72 0.90 -7.19 13.27
N PHE A 73 0.79 -6.06 13.96
CA PHE A 73 1.85 -5.53 14.82
C PHE A 73 1.56 -5.86 16.28
N TYR A 74 2.56 -6.40 17.00
CA TYR A 74 2.46 -6.61 18.44
C TYR A 74 3.44 -5.72 19.19
N ARG A 75 3.09 -5.35 20.43
CA ARG A 75 3.84 -4.35 21.20
C ARG A 75 3.94 -4.78 22.66
N PRO A 76 4.96 -5.57 23.04
CA PRO A 76 5.17 -5.99 24.42
C PRO A 76 5.42 -4.76 25.31
N LYS A 77 4.85 -4.76 26.53
CA LYS A 77 4.93 -3.60 27.44
C LYS A 77 6.38 -3.25 27.82
N ASP A 78 7.20 -4.26 28.02
CA ASP A 78 8.62 -4.20 28.36
C ASP A 78 9.52 -3.81 27.18
N LYS A 79 9.05 -4.00 25.94
CA LYS A 79 9.80 -3.73 24.70
C LYS A 79 9.15 -2.67 23.81
N LYS A 80 8.31 -1.82 24.41
CA LYS A 80 7.51 -0.79 23.72
C LYS A 80 8.34 0.07 22.76
N VAL A 81 9.49 0.57 23.22
CA VAL A 81 10.37 1.44 22.44
C VAL A 81 10.99 0.72 21.25
N PHE A 82 11.42 -0.53 21.43
CA PHE A 82 11.99 -1.35 20.37
C PHE A 82 10.95 -1.71 19.30
N ALA A 83 9.74 -2.07 19.72
CA ALA A 83 8.62 -2.33 18.82
C ALA A 83 8.26 -1.08 18.01
N ASP A 84 8.12 0.07 18.67
CA ASP A 84 7.82 1.34 17.99
C ASP A 84 8.92 1.70 16.98
N ASN A 85 10.19 1.48 17.31
CA ASN A 85 11.31 1.74 16.39
C ASN A 85 11.32 0.80 15.19
N ALA A 86 11.00 -0.49 15.39
CA ALA A 86 10.85 -1.44 14.30
C ALA A 86 9.70 -1.02 13.36
N HIS A 87 8.54 -0.68 13.91
CA HIS A 87 7.37 -0.29 13.12
C HIS A 87 7.56 1.02 12.35
N LYS A 88 8.34 1.96 12.90
CA LYS A 88 8.71 3.20 12.19
C LYS A 88 9.47 2.93 10.88
N ASN A 89 10.19 1.81 10.76
CA ASN A 89 10.88 1.47 9.52
C ASN A 89 9.92 1.23 8.35
N PHE A 90 8.71 0.74 8.62
CA PHE A 90 7.68 0.55 7.59
C PHE A 90 6.99 1.85 7.18
N SER A 91 7.02 2.86 8.04
CA SER A 91 6.37 4.16 7.82
C SER A 91 7.32 5.24 7.29
N ARG A 92 8.52 4.85 6.83
CA ARG A 92 9.51 5.80 6.30
C ARG A 92 8.91 6.61 5.15
N GLY A 93 9.16 7.92 5.15
CA GLY A 93 8.60 8.84 4.16
C GLY A 93 7.17 9.31 4.44
N ASN A 94 6.60 9.02 5.62
CA ASN A 94 5.23 9.42 6.00
C ASN A 94 4.16 9.00 4.98
N VAL A 95 4.33 7.80 4.42
CA VAL A 95 3.52 7.28 3.33
C VAL A 95 2.08 6.90 3.74
N GLY A 96 1.81 6.77 5.05
CA GLY A 96 0.53 6.35 5.61
C GLY A 96 0.50 4.86 5.97
N ASP A 97 -0.48 4.46 6.78
CA ASP A 97 -0.54 3.14 7.38
C ASP A 97 -0.83 2.04 6.35
N HIS A 98 -1.60 2.31 5.28
CA HIS A 98 -1.82 1.32 4.21
C HIS A 98 -0.51 0.96 3.50
N LEU A 99 0.34 1.97 3.22
CA LEU A 99 1.64 1.76 2.61
C LEU A 99 2.64 1.15 3.60
N ALA A 100 2.52 1.44 4.89
CA ALA A 100 3.31 0.76 5.92
C ALA A 100 2.98 -0.74 6.02
N LEU A 101 1.69 -1.11 5.88
CA LEU A 101 1.29 -2.52 5.81
C LEU A 101 1.86 -3.20 4.56
N MET A 102 1.87 -2.51 3.43
CA MET A 102 2.50 -2.99 2.19
C MET A 102 4.01 -3.21 2.37
N ALA A 103 4.74 -2.20 2.87
CA ALA A 103 6.17 -2.31 3.15
C ALA A 103 6.52 -3.42 4.15
N CYS A 104 5.65 -3.66 5.14
CA CYS A 104 5.79 -4.78 6.07
C CYS A 104 5.67 -6.14 5.36
N TYR A 105 4.68 -6.30 4.48
CA TYR A 105 4.54 -7.52 3.69
C TYR A 105 5.71 -7.74 2.75
N ASP A 106 6.14 -6.69 2.04
CA ASP A 106 7.24 -6.75 1.08
C ASP A 106 8.56 -7.10 1.78
N GLY A 107 8.88 -6.45 2.90
CA GLY A 107 10.06 -6.80 3.70
C GLY A 107 10.03 -8.24 4.23
N TRP A 108 8.85 -8.76 4.59
CA TRP A 108 8.71 -10.16 4.97
C TRP A 108 8.90 -11.11 3.78
N ALA A 109 8.35 -10.77 2.60
CA ALA A 109 8.50 -11.55 1.39
C ALA A 109 9.97 -11.61 0.92
N GLU A 110 10.68 -10.48 0.97
CA GLU A 110 12.12 -10.37 0.66
C GLU A 110 12.98 -11.20 1.62
N SER A 111 12.56 -11.33 2.88
CA SER A 111 13.19 -12.23 3.86
C SER A 111 12.95 -13.72 3.60
N ASN A 112 12.35 -14.08 2.45
CA ASN A 112 11.85 -15.42 2.14
C ASN A 112 10.84 -15.92 3.18
N PHE A 113 9.92 -15.05 3.60
CA PHE A 113 8.87 -15.37 4.57
C PHE A 113 9.41 -15.85 5.92
N SER A 114 10.54 -15.28 6.37
CA SER A 114 11.24 -15.69 7.58
C SER A 114 10.41 -15.44 8.84
N THR A 115 10.29 -16.48 9.67
CA THR A 115 9.71 -16.37 11.02
C THR A 115 10.58 -15.48 11.92
N GLN A 116 11.91 -15.56 11.77
CA GLN A 116 12.85 -14.78 12.56
C GLN A 116 12.70 -13.28 12.25
N TRP A 117 12.54 -12.92 10.98
CA TRP A 117 12.28 -11.54 10.56
C TRP A 117 11.04 -10.96 11.23
N CYS A 118 9.96 -11.76 11.34
CA CYS A 118 8.75 -11.34 12.04
C CYS A 118 9.00 -11.04 13.52
N TYR A 119 9.79 -11.87 14.21
CA TYR A 119 10.12 -11.64 15.62
C TYR A 119 10.97 -10.39 15.83
N GLU A 120 11.95 -10.15 14.96
CA GLU A 120 12.82 -8.97 15.00
C GLU A 120 12.06 -7.68 14.72
N ASN A 121 11.04 -7.74 13.87
CA ASN A 121 10.23 -6.59 13.48
C ASN A 121 8.92 -6.43 14.27
N TYR A 122 8.71 -7.25 15.30
CA TYR A 122 7.51 -7.23 16.14
C TYR A 122 6.21 -7.40 15.33
N VAL A 123 6.22 -8.36 14.41
CA VAL A 123 5.12 -8.74 13.51
C VAL A 123 4.60 -10.14 13.86
N GLN A 124 3.27 -10.33 13.86
CA GLN A 124 2.66 -11.61 14.15
C GLN A 124 2.75 -12.58 12.96
N VAL A 125 3.52 -13.65 13.11
CA VAL A 125 3.73 -14.68 12.07
C VAL A 125 2.42 -15.28 11.56
N ARG A 126 1.48 -15.59 12.47
CA ARG A 126 0.17 -16.17 12.09
C ARG A 126 -0.63 -15.22 11.21
N SER A 127 -0.63 -13.93 11.54
CA SER A 127 -1.27 -12.87 10.77
C SER A 127 -0.67 -12.76 9.37
N MET A 128 0.66 -12.79 9.24
CA MET A 128 1.34 -12.71 7.94
C MET A 128 1.08 -13.92 7.05
N LYS A 129 1.08 -15.13 7.61
CA LYS A 129 0.72 -16.34 6.85
C LYS A 129 -0.69 -16.25 6.29
N ARG A 130 -1.66 -15.84 7.12
CA ARG A 130 -3.04 -15.63 6.68
C ARG A 130 -3.15 -14.52 5.63
N ALA A 131 -2.40 -13.43 5.77
CA ALA A 131 -2.37 -12.36 4.77
C ALA A 131 -1.90 -12.89 3.41
N ARG A 132 -0.85 -13.73 3.40
CA ARG A 132 -0.38 -14.38 2.18
C ARG A 132 -1.45 -15.28 1.55
N ASP A 133 -2.13 -16.11 2.34
CA ASP A 133 -3.19 -16.98 1.83
C ASP A 133 -4.34 -16.18 1.18
N ILE A 134 -4.76 -15.07 1.81
CA ILE A 134 -5.79 -14.17 1.26
C ILE A 134 -5.30 -13.52 -0.04
N ARG A 135 -4.07 -13.02 -0.04
CA ARG A 135 -3.48 -12.37 -1.21
C ARG A 135 -3.41 -13.33 -2.40
N ASP A 136 -2.96 -14.56 -2.17
CA ASP A 136 -2.85 -15.58 -3.23
C ASP A 136 -4.25 -15.93 -3.80
N GLN A 137 -5.29 -15.93 -2.96
CA GLN A 137 -6.68 -16.06 -3.43
C GLN A 137 -7.15 -14.86 -4.27
N LEU A 138 -6.86 -13.63 -3.82
CA LEU A 138 -7.24 -12.41 -4.54
C LEU A 138 -6.57 -12.34 -5.92
N VAL A 139 -5.26 -12.62 -5.98
CA VAL A 139 -4.51 -12.66 -7.25
C VAL A 139 -5.11 -13.72 -8.17
N GLY A 140 -5.38 -14.93 -7.66
CA GLY A 140 -5.99 -15.99 -8.45
C GLY A 140 -7.40 -15.66 -8.96
N LEU A 141 -8.17 -14.83 -8.26
CA LEU A 141 -9.46 -14.33 -8.75
C LEU A 141 -9.26 -13.27 -9.85
N MET A 142 -8.35 -12.33 -9.67
CA MET A 142 -8.05 -11.27 -10.65
C MET A 142 -7.57 -11.86 -11.99
N GLU A 143 -6.76 -12.92 -11.94
CA GLU A 143 -6.32 -13.63 -13.15
C GLU A 143 -7.48 -14.25 -13.93
N ARG A 144 -8.53 -14.72 -13.26
CA ARG A 144 -9.70 -15.35 -13.89
C ARG A 144 -10.62 -14.35 -14.59
N VAL A 145 -10.63 -13.10 -14.13
CA VAL A 145 -11.49 -12.04 -14.67
C VAL A 145 -10.77 -11.15 -15.68
N GLU A 146 -9.57 -11.56 -16.12
CA GLU A 146 -8.78 -10.87 -17.15
C GLU A 146 -8.53 -9.38 -16.87
N ILE A 147 -8.48 -8.98 -15.59
CA ILE A 147 -8.08 -7.62 -15.23
C ILE A 147 -6.61 -7.47 -15.63
N GLU A 148 -6.35 -6.58 -16.59
CA GLU A 148 -4.99 -6.27 -17.04
C GLU A 148 -4.23 -5.62 -15.90
N MET A 149 -3.17 -6.29 -15.50
CA MET A 149 -2.41 -5.94 -14.33
C MET A 149 -1.28 -4.96 -14.67
N THR A 150 -1.26 -3.73 -14.16
CA THR A 150 -0.23 -2.72 -14.46
C THR A 150 0.34 -2.08 -13.19
N SER A 151 1.53 -2.50 -12.74
CA SER A 151 2.17 -1.92 -11.56
C SER A 151 3.41 -1.10 -11.86
N ASN A 152 3.54 -0.02 -11.09
CA ASN A 152 4.78 0.67 -10.82
C ASN A 152 5.00 0.62 -9.29
N ALA A 153 6.09 -0.02 -8.85
CA ALA A 153 6.41 -0.19 -7.42
C ALA A 153 6.54 1.13 -6.65
N GLN A 154 6.75 2.24 -7.34
CA GLN A 154 6.88 3.57 -6.77
C GLN A 154 5.58 4.40 -6.86
N ASP A 155 4.50 3.85 -7.42
CA ASP A 155 3.24 4.57 -7.56
C ASP A 155 2.41 4.54 -6.26
N HIS A 156 2.94 5.18 -5.23
CA HIS A 156 2.26 5.35 -3.95
C HIS A 156 0.93 6.11 -4.09
N ASP A 157 0.86 7.06 -5.01
CA ASP A 157 -0.33 7.85 -5.26
C ASP A 157 -1.43 7.02 -5.93
N GLY A 158 -1.09 6.17 -6.91
CA GLY A 158 -2.00 5.20 -7.51
C GLY A 158 -2.58 4.24 -6.48
N VAL A 159 -1.74 3.69 -5.58
CA VAL A 159 -2.21 2.83 -4.48
C VAL A 159 -3.15 3.59 -3.54
N LYS A 160 -2.79 4.80 -3.11
CA LYS A 160 -3.65 5.63 -2.25
C LYS A 160 -4.97 5.98 -2.93
N LYS A 161 -4.94 6.28 -4.24
CA LYS A 161 -6.13 6.58 -5.05
C LYS A 161 -7.03 5.34 -5.20
N ALA A 162 -6.46 4.14 -5.37
CA ALA A 162 -7.21 2.90 -5.39
C ALA A 162 -7.87 2.59 -4.03
N VAL A 163 -7.15 2.80 -2.93
CA VAL A 163 -7.71 2.69 -1.57
C VAL A 163 -8.85 3.71 -1.39
N ALA A 164 -8.64 4.96 -1.80
CA ALA A 164 -9.68 6.00 -1.78
C ALA A 164 -10.89 5.62 -2.65
N ALA A 165 -10.71 4.85 -3.72
CA ALA A 165 -11.81 4.37 -4.54
C ALA A 165 -12.65 3.30 -3.86
N GLY A 166 -12.03 2.35 -3.16
CA GLY A 166 -12.75 1.35 -2.38
C GLY A 166 -13.41 1.92 -1.12
N TYR A 167 -12.79 2.93 -0.51
CA TYR A 167 -13.20 3.53 0.76
C TYR A 167 -13.63 4.99 0.61
N PHE A 168 -14.19 5.36 -0.55
CA PHE A 168 -14.51 6.76 -0.84
C PHE A 168 -15.45 7.36 0.21
N TYR A 169 -16.34 6.57 0.82
CA TYR A 169 -17.24 7.01 1.89
C TYR A 169 -16.53 7.28 3.24
N ASN A 170 -15.34 6.72 3.46
CA ASN A 170 -14.53 6.82 4.69
C ASN A 170 -13.43 7.88 4.56
N CYS A 171 -13.84 9.12 4.25
CA CYS A 171 -12.90 10.24 4.15
C CYS A 171 -13.17 11.30 5.21
N ALA A 172 -12.09 11.86 5.76
CA ALA A 172 -12.16 12.89 6.79
C ALA A 172 -11.16 14.02 6.53
N ARG A 173 -11.52 15.22 7.01
CA ARG A 173 -10.75 16.45 6.83
C ARG A 173 -10.33 17.03 8.17
N LEU A 174 -9.07 17.43 8.28
CA LEU A 174 -8.51 18.07 9.46
C LEU A 174 -9.24 19.39 9.78
N GLN A 175 -9.57 19.57 11.06
CA GLN A 175 -10.17 20.77 11.63
C GLN A 175 -9.13 21.58 12.41
N ARG A 176 -9.47 22.83 12.77
CA ARG A 176 -8.54 23.75 13.45
C ARG A 176 -8.17 23.34 14.86
N ASP A 177 -9.06 22.63 15.53
CA ASP A 177 -8.86 22.08 16.87
C ASP A 177 -8.01 20.79 16.86
N GLY A 178 -7.56 20.35 15.68
CA GLY A 178 -6.81 19.11 15.50
C GLY A 178 -7.67 17.85 15.44
N SER A 179 -9.01 17.97 15.54
CA SER A 179 -9.93 16.88 15.22
C SER A 179 -10.07 16.72 13.71
N TYR A 180 -10.69 15.63 13.28
CA TYR A 180 -11.08 15.42 11.90
C TYR A 180 -12.59 15.38 11.81
N ARG A 181 -13.13 15.82 10.67
CA ARG A 181 -14.56 15.77 10.38
C ARG A 181 -14.78 15.02 9.07
N THR A 182 -15.66 14.03 9.10
CA THR A 182 -16.11 13.30 7.92
C THR A 182 -16.88 14.24 6.97
N VAL A 183 -16.81 13.97 5.66
CA VAL A 183 -17.25 14.94 4.65
C VAL A 183 -18.78 15.04 4.55
N LYS A 184 -19.48 13.91 4.37
CA LYS A 184 -20.93 13.90 4.11
C LYS A 184 -21.81 13.73 5.34
N HIS A 185 -21.30 13.08 6.39
CA HIS A 185 -22.03 12.83 7.63
C HIS A 185 -21.24 13.43 8.79
N PRO A 186 -21.30 14.75 9.03
CA PRO A 186 -20.35 15.46 9.88
C PRO A 186 -20.22 14.86 11.28
N GLN A 187 -19.18 14.05 11.44
CA GLN A 187 -18.86 13.32 12.66
C GLN A 187 -17.44 13.68 13.05
N THR A 188 -17.23 13.99 14.33
CA THR A 188 -15.92 14.35 14.85
C THR A 188 -15.15 13.08 15.19
N VAL A 189 -14.08 12.85 14.45
CA VAL A 189 -13.23 11.67 14.56
C VAL A 189 -11.77 12.08 14.77
N HIS A 190 -10.93 11.17 15.26
CA HIS A 190 -9.52 11.44 15.54
C HIS A 190 -8.63 10.39 14.91
N LEU A 191 -7.37 10.73 14.57
CA LEU A 191 -6.39 9.71 14.19
C LEU A 191 -6.10 8.83 15.40
N HIS A 192 -6.09 7.51 15.22
CA HIS A 192 -5.69 6.61 16.29
C HIS A 192 -4.21 6.83 16.67
N PRO A 193 -3.84 6.85 17.97
CA PRO A 193 -2.47 7.16 18.42
C PRO A 193 -1.39 6.19 17.91
N SER A 194 -1.77 5.03 17.38
CA SER A 194 -0.82 4.07 16.79
C SER A 194 -0.50 4.35 15.32
N SER A 195 -1.21 5.28 14.67
CA SER A 195 -0.98 5.62 13.27
C SER A 195 0.33 6.41 13.14
N SER A 196 1.07 6.11 12.07
CA SER A 196 2.25 6.88 11.69
C SER A 196 1.93 8.36 11.39
N LEU A 197 0.68 8.65 11.00
CA LEU A 197 0.21 9.98 10.64
C LEU A 197 -0.23 10.83 11.85
N ALA A 198 -0.24 10.26 13.06
CA ALA A 198 -0.68 10.96 14.28
C ALA A 198 0.18 12.21 14.60
N GLU A 199 1.45 12.22 14.15
CA GLU A 199 2.36 13.37 14.34
C GLU A 199 2.30 14.36 13.17
N VAL A 200 2.06 13.88 11.95
CA VAL A 200 2.07 14.68 10.70
C VAL A 200 0.78 15.48 10.53
N LEU A 201 -0.35 14.86 10.86
CA LEU A 201 -1.70 15.41 10.72
C LEU A 201 -2.00 15.91 9.29
N PRO A 202 -2.03 15.01 8.29
CA PRO A 202 -2.36 15.36 6.91
C PRO A 202 -3.77 15.96 6.79
N ARG A 203 -3.95 16.88 5.85
CA ARG A 203 -5.19 17.65 5.76
C ARG A 203 -6.40 16.79 5.39
N TRP A 204 -6.19 15.83 4.51
CA TRP A 204 -7.20 14.94 3.98
C TRP A 204 -6.75 13.51 4.12
N VAL A 205 -7.64 12.67 4.61
CA VAL A 205 -7.35 11.27 4.86
C VAL A 205 -8.48 10.36 4.42
N VAL A 206 -8.10 9.16 3.99
CA VAL A 206 -8.96 7.98 3.92
C VAL A 206 -8.61 7.04 5.07
N TYR A 207 -9.62 6.38 5.65
CA TYR A 207 -9.43 5.40 6.72
C TYR A 207 -10.18 4.10 6.44
N HIS A 208 -9.67 2.99 7.01
CA HIS A 208 -10.29 1.69 6.85
C HIS A 208 -11.48 1.48 7.80
N GLU A 209 -11.27 1.74 9.09
CA GLU A 209 -12.26 1.46 10.14
C GLU A 209 -12.32 2.59 11.19
N LEU A 210 -13.46 2.66 11.89
CA LEU A 210 -13.67 3.47 13.08
C LEU A 210 -13.73 2.58 14.31
N VAL A 211 -13.00 2.97 15.36
CA VAL A 211 -13.02 2.31 16.65
C VAL A 211 -13.48 3.29 17.71
N LEU A 212 -14.63 3.00 18.32
CA LEU A 212 -15.16 3.78 19.45
C LEU A 212 -14.53 3.28 20.75
N THR A 213 -13.87 4.19 21.48
CA THR A 213 -13.37 3.95 22.83
C THR A 213 -13.82 5.10 23.74
N THR A 214 -12.89 5.95 24.19
CA THR A 214 -13.20 7.24 24.84
C THR A 214 -13.56 8.32 23.82
N LYS A 215 -13.02 8.19 22.61
CA LYS A 215 -13.33 8.98 21.43
C LYS A 215 -13.44 8.04 20.23
N GLU A 216 -13.98 8.54 19.14
CA GLU A 216 -13.97 7.83 17.86
C GLU A 216 -12.62 8.01 17.18
N TYR A 217 -11.94 6.89 16.95
CA TYR A 217 -10.63 6.86 16.32
C TYR A 217 -10.67 6.15 14.96
N MET A 218 -10.15 6.82 13.94
CA MET A 218 -9.87 6.24 12.63
C MET A 218 -8.62 5.35 12.73
N ARG A 219 -8.66 4.16 12.12
CA ARG A 219 -7.52 3.26 12.01
C ARG A 219 -7.20 2.91 10.58
N THR A 220 -5.92 2.61 10.37
CA THR A 220 -5.31 2.35 9.06
C THR A 220 -5.61 3.51 8.11
N ILE A 221 -4.81 4.57 8.24
CA ILE A 221 -5.07 5.85 7.60
C ILE A 221 -4.04 6.10 6.49
N SER A 222 -4.47 6.67 5.37
CA SER A 222 -3.57 7.24 4.36
C SER A 222 -3.95 8.68 4.04
N GLU A 223 -2.95 9.51 3.77
CA GLU A 223 -3.17 10.83 3.17
C GLU A 223 -3.69 10.68 1.74
N ILE A 224 -4.64 11.54 1.36
CA ILE A 224 -5.20 11.59 0.01
C ILE A 224 -5.26 13.03 -0.50
N LYS A 225 -5.30 13.18 -1.83
CA LYS A 225 -5.54 14.47 -2.47
C LYS A 225 -7.06 14.68 -2.61
N PRO A 226 -7.61 15.85 -2.24
CA PRO A 226 -9.05 16.10 -2.28
C PRO A 226 -9.65 16.00 -3.69
N GLU A 227 -8.87 16.32 -4.72
CA GLU A 227 -9.29 16.26 -6.13
C GLU A 227 -9.69 14.82 -6.53
N TRP A 228 -9.01 13.81 -5.96
CA TRP A 228 -9.30 12.41 -6.24
C TRP A 228 -10.73 12.02 -5.83
N LEU A 229 -11.29 12.61 -4.78
CA LEU A 229 -12.63 12.27 -4.32
C LEU A 229 -13.71 12.63 -5.34
N VAL A 230 -13.55 13.76 -6.01
CA VAL A 230 -14.47 14.22 -7.07
C VAL A 230 -14.28 13.39 -8.34
N GLU A 231 -13.05 12.97 -8.65
CA GLU A 231 -12.76 12.09 -9.79
C GLU A 231 -13.32 10.67 -9.60
N ILE A 232 -13.12 10.11 -8.40
CA ILE A 232 -13.48 8.73 -8.03
C ILE A 232 -14.99 8.56 -7.90
N ALA A 233 -15.65 9.48 -7.18
CA ALA A 233 -17.06 9.36 -6.84
C ALA A 233 -17.80 10.68 -7.09
N PRO A 234 -17.94 11.14 -8.35
CA PRO A 234 -18.60 12.39 -8.70
C PRO A 234 -20.10 12.42 -8.34
N HIS A 235 -20.71 11.25 -8.18
CA HIS A 235 -22.09 11.10 -7.71
C HIS A 235 -22.24 11.33 -6.20
N PHE A 236 -21.14 11.21 -5.45
CA PHE A 236 -21.12 11.38 -4.00
C PHE A 236 -20.48 12.72 -3.60
N TYR A 237 -19.39 13.13 -4.27
CA TYR A 237 -18.66 14.35 -3.98
C TYR A 237 -18.88 15.43 -5.03
N SER A 238 -19.12 16.66 -4.57
CA SER A 238 -19.15 17.86 -5.39
C SER A 238 -17.87 18.68 -5.19
N LYS A 239 -17.57 19.59 -6.12
CA LYS A 239 -16.46 20.53 -5.96
C LYS A 239 -16.57 21.32 -4.66
N GLN A 240 -17.79 21.70 -4.24
CA GLN A 240 -17.98 22.45 -2.99
C GLN A 240 -17.58 21.67 -1.74
N ASP A 241 -17.72 20.34 -1.75
CA ASP A 241 -17.36 19.49 -0.59
C ASP A 241 -15.84 19.47 -0.35
N VAL A 242 -15.07 19.62 -1.43
CA VAL A 242 -13.59 19.56 -1.39
C VAL A 242 -12.93 20.93 -1.45
N LEU A 243 -13.70 22.00 -1.68
CA LEU A 243 -13.20 23.37 -1.69
C LEU A 243 -12.57 23.71 -0.33
N GLU A 244 -11.37 24.27 -0.41
CA GLU A 244 -10.70 24.79 0.75
C GLU A 244 -11.33 26.12 1.18
N ASP A 245 -11.77 26.21 2.43
CA ASP A 245 -11.99 27.52 3.04
C ASP A 245 -10.65 28.27 3.01
N GLY A 246 -10.58 29.42 2.34
CA GLY A 246 -9.37 30.26 2.18
C GLY A 246 -8.80 30.84 3.48
N ARG A 247 -9.17 30.28 4.63
CA ARG A 247 -8.75 30.71 5.97
C ARG A 247 -7.59 29.85 6.43
N LYS A 248 -6.41 30.47 6.58
CA LYS A 248 -5.15 29.82 6.97
C LYS A 248 -5.31 28.92 8.22
N LEU A 249 -4.89 27.66 8.08
CA LEU A 249 -4.73 26.71 9.19
C LEU A 249 -3.57 27.17 10.11
N PRO A 250 -3.51 26.72 11.38
CA PRO A 250 -2.40 27.01 12.28
C PRO A 250 -1.07 26.62 11.63
N LYS A 251 -0.10 27.55 11.59
CA LYS A 251 1.21 27.31 10.96
C LYS A 251 1.91 26.11 11.61
N GLY A 252 2.20 25.08 10.82
CA GLY A 252 3.15 24.00 11.20
C GLY A 252 2.63 22.56 11.11
N LYS A 253 1.35 22.31 10.82
CA LYS A 253 0.77 20.95 10.74
C LYS A 253 -0.13 20.82 9.51
N GLY A 254 0.14 19.86 8.63
CA GLY A 254 -0.68 19.58 7.45
C GLY A 254 -0.19 20.12 6.10
N LYS A 255 1.12 20.31 5.89
CA LYS A 255 1.64 20.35 4.50
C LYS A 255 1.79 18.90 4.02
N ALA A 256 1.10 18.55 2.94
CA ALA A 256 1.45 17.38 2.13
C ALA A 256 2.96 17.47 1.83
N ALA A 257 3.69 16.38 2.03
CA ALA A 257 5.11 16.33 1.71
C ALA A 257 5.25 16.73 0.23
N MET A 258 5.89 17.87 -0.02
CA MET A 258 6.32 18.20 -1.37
C MET A 258 7.53 17.34 -1.66
N ASP A 259 7.45 16.57 -2.75
CA ASP A 259 8.51 15.72 -3.27
C ASP A 259 9.85 16.49 -3.34
N GLY A 260 10.89 15.85 -2.81
CA GLY A 260 12.28 16.26 -2.89
C GLY A 260 13.17 15.05 -3.05
#